data_AF-A0A3D0S2B6-F1
#
_entry.id   AF-A0A3D0S2B6-F1
#
_cell.length_a   1.000
_cell.length_b   1.000
_cell.length_c   1.000
_cell.angle_alpha   90.00
_cell.angle_beta   90.00
_cell.angle_gamma   90.00
#
_symmetry.space_group_name_H-M   'P 1'
#
loop_
_entity.id
_entity.type
_entity.pdbx_description
1 polymer ?
#
loop_
_entity_poly.entity_id
_entity_poly.type
_entity_poly.pdbx_seq_one_letter_code
_entity_poly.pdbx_strand_id
1 'polypeptide(L)' 'IRAGILEQSTVDLLRASGLGDRLDREGDQHHGIYLQWPGERHHLDFVELTGRSVWVYGQTEVQADLAAVAHARG' A
#
# COMPACT_ATOMS: atom_id res chain seq x y z
N ILE A 1 -10.26 12.21 -3.67
CA ILE A 1 -9.34 11.42 -2.82
C ILE A 1 -8.27 10.88 -3.74
N ARG A 2 -6.99 11.28 -3.61
CA ARG A 2 -5.90 10.67 -4.37
C ARG A 2 -5.38 9.52 -3.52
N ALA A 3 -5.77 8.30 -3.84
CA ALA A 3 -5.20 7.12 -3.20
C ALA A 3 -3.75 6.96 -3.67
N GLY A 4 -2.81 6.77 -2.75
CA GLY A 4 -1.42 6.46 -3.06
C GLY A 4 -1.25 4.95 -3.24
N ILE A 5 -0.27 4.54 -4.04
CA ILE A 5 0.19 3.16 -4.09
C ILE A 5 1.43 3.05 -3.20
N LEU A 6 1.41 2.14 -2.24
CA LEU A 6 2.53 1.78 -1.40
C LEU A 6 3.13 0.46 -1.87
N GLU A 7 4.45 0.45 -2.04
CA GLU A 7 5.21 -0.78 -2.26
C GLU A 7 5.29 -1.61 -0.98
N GLN A 8 5.44 -2.93 -1.13
CA GLN A 8 5.60 -3.85 0.00
C GLN A 8 6.71 -3.43 0.97
N SER A 9 7.85 -2.96 0.48
CA SER A 9 8.95 -2.48 1.32
C SER A 9 8.53 -1.35 2.26
N THR A 10 7.70 -0.43 1.78
CA THR A 10 7.15 0.67 2.57
C THR A 10 6.15 0.16 3.61
N VAL A 11 5.28 -0.78 3.22
CA VAL A 11 4.33 -1.42 4.15
C VAL A 11 5.05 -2.17 5.25
N ASP A 12 6.08 -2.94 4.90
CA ASP A 12 6.90 -3.68 5.85
C ASP A 12 7.60 -2.74 6.83
N LEU A 13 8.11 -1.60 6.35
CA LEU A 13 8.70 -0.57 7.20
C LEU A 13 7.69 0.06 8.16
N LEU A 14 6.49 0.39 7.68
CA LEU A 14 5.42 0.95 8.53
C LEU A 14 5.01 -0.05 9.62
N ARG A 15 4.80 -1.32 9.26
CA ARG A 15 4.52 -2.40 10.24
C ARG A 15 5.65 -2.54 11.26
N ALA A 16 6.90 -2.62 10.81
CA ALA A 16 8.06 -2.72 11.70
C ALA A 16 8.22 -1.51 12.63
N SER A 17 7.69 -0.35 12.22
CA SER A 17 7.70 0.89 13.00
C SER A 17 6.50 1.04 13.95
N GLY A 18 5.59 0.05 14.00
CA GLY A 18 4.36 0.12 14.80
C GLY A 18 3.26 0.99 14.19
N LEU A 19 3.36 1.32 12.90
CA LEU A 19 2.40 2.13 12.13
C LEU A 19 1.50 1.27 11.23
N GLY A 20 1.53 -0.06 11.40
CA GLY A 20 0.84 -1.00 10.52
C GLY A 20 -0.67 -1.13 10.76
N ASP A 21 -1.15 -0.89 11.99
CA ASP A 21 -2.50 -1.29 12.41
C ASP A 21 -3.61 -0.68 11.54
N ARG A 22 -3.49 0.60 11.22
CA ARG A 22 -4.49 1.28 10.39
C ARG A 22 -4.37 0.87 8.93
N LEU A 23 -3.14 0.72 8.42
CA LEU A 23 -2.87 0.24 7.07
C LEU A 23 -3.44 -1.17 6.87
N ASP A 24 -3.27 -2.07 7.83
CA ASP A 24 -3.76 -3.45 7.75
C ASP A 24 -5.29 -3.54 7.79
N ARG A 25 -5.95 -2.55 8.41
CA ARG A 25 -7.42 -2.48 8.50
C ARG A 25 -8.07 -1.75 7.33
N GLU A 26 -7.45 -0.68 6.84
CA GLU A 26 -8.05 0.26 5.88
C GLU A 26 -7.38 0.24 4.50
N GLY A 27 -6.16 -0.29 4.38
CA GLY A 27 -5.45 -0.42 3.12
C GLY A 27 -6.00 -1.57 2.28
N ASP A 28 -6.12 -1.32 0.97
CA ASP A 28 -6.54 -2.35 0.01
C ASP A 28 -5.30 -3.03 -0.59
N GLN A 29 -5.16 -4.34 -0.43
CA GLN A 29 -4.02 -5.08 -0.97
C GLN A 29 -4.29 -5.47 -2.42
N HIS A 30 -3.43 -5.03 -3.33
CA HIS A 30 -3.47 -5.37 -4.73
C HIS A 30 -2.36 -6.37 -5.08
N HIS A 31 -2.78 -7.51 -5.62
CA HIS A 31 -1.87 -8.59 -6.02
C HIS A 31 -1.36 -8.44 -7.45
N GLY A 32 -1.85 -7.47 -8.20
CA GLY A 32 -1.56 -7.34 -9.62
C GLY A 32 -2.32 -6.18 -10.25
N ILE A 33 -2.11 -6.02 -11.56
CA ILE A 33 -2.80 -5.03 -12.36
C ILE A 33 -3.28 -5.63 -13.68
N TYR A 34 -4.19 -4.92 -14.32
CA TYR A 34 -4.58 -5.20 -15.70
C TYR A 34 -4.02 -4.14 -16.62
N LEU A 35 -3.28 -4.57 -17.64
CA LEU A 35 -2.85 -3.72 -18.74
C LEU A 35 -3.81 -3.93 -19.91
N GLN A 36 -4.31 -2.83 -20.46
CA GLN A 36 -5.35 -2.84 -21.47
C GLN A 36 -4.82 -2.28 -22.79
N TRP A 37 -4.92 -3.07 -23.86
CA TRP A 37 -4.72 -2.65 -25.24
C TRP A 37 -6.04 -2.78 -26.01
N PRO A 38 -6.17 -2.18 -27.21
CA PRO A 38 -7.35 -2.38 -28.05
C PRO A 38 -7.60 -3.88 -28.31
N GLY A 39 -8.71 -4.41 -27.79
CA GLY A 39 -9.11 -5.81 -27.96
C GLY A 39 -8.45 -6.82 -27.02
N GLU A 40 -7.47 -6.42 -26.19
CA GLU A 40 -6.72 -7.33 -25.32
C GLU A 40 -6.60 -6.80 -23.89
N ARG A 41 -6.81 -7.70 -22.92
CA ARG A 41 -6.61 -7.42 -21.49
C ARG A 41 -5.62 -8.43 -20.93
N HIS A 42 -4.49 -7.96 -20.45
CA HIS A 42 -3.45 -8.79 -19.86
C HIS A 42 -3.44 -8.58 -18.35
N HIS A 43 -3.51 -9.68 -17.59
CA HIS A 43 -3.34 -9.65 -16.15
C HIS A 43 -1.86 -9.85 -15.81
N LEU A 44 -1.31 -8.95 -15.01
CA LEU A 44 0.01 -9.10 -14.41
C LEU A 44 -0.17 -9.40 -12.93
N ASP A 45 0.03 -10.66 -12.56
CA ASP A 45 -0.02 -11.11 -11.16
C ASP A 45 1.36 -10.89 -10.50
N PHE A 46 1.46 -9.92 -9.61
CA PHE A 46 2.70 -9.60 -8.91
C PHE A 46 3.10 -10.68 -7.91
N VAL A 47 2.14 -11.36 -7.29
CA VAL A 47 2.42 -12.40 -6.29
C VAL A 47 3.02 -13.62 -6.99
N GLU A 48 2.46 -14.04 -8.12
CA GLU A 48 3.00 -15.13 -8.92
C GLU A 48 4.38 -14.77 -9.51
N LEU A 49 4.51 -13.56 -10.07
CA LEU A 49 5.73 -13.16 -10.78
C LEU A 49 6.90 -12.77 -9.86
N THR A 50 6.61 -12.22 -8.67
CA THR A 50 7.64 -11.61 -7.81
C THR A 50 7.53 -11.99 -6.33
N GLY A 51 6.46 -12.69 -5.93
CA GLY A 51 6.17 -12.95 -4.51
C GLY A 51 5.82 -11.69 -3.72
N ARG A 52 5.42 -10.60 -4.39
CA ARG A 52 5.16 -9.29 -3.76
C ARG A 52 3.81 -8.71 -4.11
N SER A 53 3.36 -7.74 -3.32
CA SER A 53 2.11 -6.99 -3.54
C SER A 53 2.32 -5.48 -3.39
N VAL A 54 1.28 -4.72 -3.74
CA VAL A 54 1.19 -3.29 -3.45
C VAL A 54 -0.08 -3.01 -2.67
N TRP A 55 -0.12 -1.89 -1.96
CA TRP A 55 -1.29 -1.46 -1.19
C TRP A 55 -1.79 -0.14 -1.71
N VAL A 56 -3.10 -0.02 -1.89
CA VAL A 56 -3.75 1.26 -2.07
C VAL A 56 -4.07 1.81 -0.69
N TYR A 57 -3.33 2.85 -0.31
CA TYR A 57 -3.48 3.53 0.96
C TYR A 57 -3.19 5.01 0.74
N GLY A 58 -4.10 5.87 1.19
CA GLY A 58 -4.03 7.29 0.86
C GLY A 58 -2.85 7.98 1.55
N GLN A 59 -2.28 8.97 0.85
CA GLN A 59 -1.13 9.72 1.37
C GLN A 59 -1.48 10.48 2.65
N THR A 60 -2.71 11.00 2.76
CA THR A 60 -3.18 11.73 3.94
C THR A 60 -3.22 10.83 5.17
N GLU A 61 -3.59 9.56 4.98
CA GLU A 61 -3.64 8.56 6.03
C GLU A 61 -2.23 8.22 6.53
N VAL A 62 -1.27 7.98 5.61
CA VAL A 62 0.16 7.81 5.97
C VAL A 62 0.67 9.02 6.75
N GLN A 63 0.34 10.24 6.32
CA GLN A 63 0.75 11.47 6.99
C GLN A 63 0.13 11.59 8.40
N ALA A 64 -1.14 11.24 8.56
CA ALA A 64 -1.83 11.26 9.85
C ALA A 64 -1.20 10.28 10.84
N ASP A 65 -0.87 9.08 10.38
CA ASP A 65 -0.28 8.04 11.22
C ASP A 65 1.14 8.45 11.69
N LEU A 66 1.94 9.03 10.80
CA LEU A 66 3.25 9.60 11.15
C LEU A 66 3.13 10.75 12.16
N ALA A 67 2.15 11.65 11.99
CA ALA A 67 1.92 12.77 12.88
C ALA A 67 1.48 12.32 14.29
N ALA A 68 0.63 11.29 14.37
CA ALA A 68 0.17 10.73 15.63
C ALA A 68 1.34 10.17 16.47
N VAL A 69 2.27 9.43 15.85
CA VAL A 69 3.45 8.92 16.55
C VAL A 69 4.41 10.03 16.95
N ALA A 70 4.60 11.05 16.10
CA ALA A 70 5.42 12.20 16.46
C ALA A 70 4.86 12.94 17.70
N HIS A 71 3.54 13.09 17.80
CA HIS A 71 2.91 13.73 18.94
C HIS A 71 3.00 12.89 20.22
N ALA A 72 2.82 11.56 20.14
CA ALA A 72 2.91 10.67 21.30
C ALA A 72 4.33 10.57 21.91
N ARG A 73 5.36 11.02 21.18
CA ARG A 73 6.77 11.03 21.62
C ARG A 73 7.21 12.36 22.23
N GLY A 74 6.39 13.40 22.18
CA GLY A 74 6.65 14.71 22.79
C GLY A 74 5.88 14.89 24.09
#